data_AF-A0A9D8AHR3-F1
#
_entry.id   AF-A0A9D8AHR3-F1
#
_cell.length_a   1.000
_cell.length_b   1.000
_cell.length_c   1.000
_cell.angle_alpha   90.00
_cell.angle_beta   90.00
_cell.angle_gamma   90.00
#
_symmetry.space_group_name_H-M   'P 1'
#
loop_
_entity.id
_entity.type
_entity.pdbx_description
1 polymer ?
#
loop_
_entity_poly.entity_id
_entity_poly.type
_entity_poly.pdbx_seq_one_letter_code
_entity_poly.pdbx_strand_id
1 'polypeptide(L)'
;MRKKNNTVIARLTKSAEAISIIALLLFTIFSTAQVFAEIPHYMQFQGKVTDAQDAPLNGSYKLTFRIYDVESGGSPIWSERHEDDAVEVENGVFSVLLGGVNPLDIAFDKPYWISIEVDTINGANEMDRQMITSVAYAYKAEGLTTPEVPTGVIVMWSGSIASIPEGWVLCDGTNGTPDLRDRFIVGARQDDGGVAKTKVKGTLQQTGGEHEHMLTIAEMPAHAHTITGVSGRPAGGYLACITSDQLPSPGTSSSTGGDQPHENCPPFYALAFIMKL
;
A
#
# COMPACT_ATOMS: atom_id res chain seq x y z
N MET A 1 -36.40 -61.62 -4.42
CA MET A 1 -35.03 -61.30 -3.92
C MET A 1 -34.48 -60.08 -4.64
N ARG A 2 -34.58 -58.84 -4.10
CA ARG A 2 -33.75 -57.68 -4.57
C ARG A 2 -33.83 -56.36 -3.77
N LYS A 3 -34.49 -56.28 -2.60
CA LYS A 3 -34.70 -55.00 -1.89
C LYS A 3 -33.76 -54.69 -0.71
N LYS A 4 -32.95 -55.63 -0.21
CA LYS A 4 -32.11 -55.41 0.99
C LYS A 4 -30.71 -54.82 0.74
N ASN A 5 -30.19 -54.86 -0.49
CA ASN A 5 -28.80 -54.45 -0.76
C ASN A 5 -28.63 -52.95 -1.06
N ASN A 6 -29.68 -52.25 -1.50
CA ASN A 6 -29.57 -50.83 -1.87
C ASN A 6 -29.46 -49.88 -0.66
N THR A 7 -30.01 -50.27 0.50
CA THR A 7 -30.01 -49.43 1.71
C THR A 7 -28.66 -49.41 2.44
N VAL A 8 -27.88 -50.50 2.33
CA VAL A 8 -26.55 -50.61 2.93
C VAL A 8 -25.51 -49.84 2.10
N ILE A 9 -25.60 -49.94 0.76
CA ILE A 9 -24.72 -49.21 -0.16
C ILE A 9 -24.91 -47.69 -0.03
N ALA A 10 -26.15 -47.22 0.13
CA ALA A 10 -26.45 -45.79 0.34
C ALA A 10 -26.00 -45.22 1.69
N ARG A 11 -25.81 -46.07 2.72
CA ARG A 11 -25.28 -45.66 4.03
C ARG A 11 -23.75 -45.59 4.04
N LEU A 12 -23.08 -46.49 3.30
CA LEU A 12 -21.61 -46.51 3.18
C LEU A 12 -21.08 -45.35 2.32
N THR A 13 -21.82 -44.90 1.29
CA THR A 13 -21.44 -43.74 0.46
C THR A 13 -21.57 -42.42 1.21
N LYS A 14 -22.63 -42.22 2.01
CA LYS A 14 -22.80 -41.01 2.85
C LYS A 14 -21.72 -40.85 3.93
N SER A 15 -21.22 -41.94 4.50
CA SER A 15 -20.11 -41.88 5.48
C SER A 15 -18.76 -41.56 4.83
N ALA A 16 -18.54 -42.00 3.58
CA ALA A 16 -17.30 -41.69 2.85
C ALA A 16 -17.23 -40.21 2.43
N GLU A 17 -18.35 -39.62 1.99
CA GLU A 17 -18.45 -38.18 1.68
C GLU A 17 -18.24 -37.31 2.93
N ALA A 18 -18.80 -37.71 4.08
CA ALA A 18 -18.61 -36.99 5.34
C ALA A 18 -17.15 -36.98 5.83
N ILE A 19 -16.44 -38.11 5.70
CA ILE A 19 -15.02 -38.20 6.07
C ILE A 19 -14.14 -37.38 5.11
N SER A 20 -14.48 -37.35 3.81
CA SER A 20 -13.77 -36.57 2.80
C SER A 20 -13.95 -35.04 3.01
N ILE A 21 -15.15 -34.61 3.39
CA ILE A 21 -15.44 -33.19 3.71
C ILE A 21 -14.72 -32.77 5.01
N ILE A 22 -14.69 -33.61 6.04
CA ILE A 22 -13.98 -33.32 7.30
C ILE A 22 -12.46 -33.27 7.08
N ALA A 23 -11.91 -34.17 6.26
CA ALA A 23 -10.49 -34.15 5.89
C ALA A 23 -10.13 -32.89 5.08
N LEU A 24 -11.00 -32.44 4.18
CA LEU A 24 -10.81 -31.20 3.39
C LEU A 24 -10.93 -29.93 4.26
N LEU A 25 -11.82 -29.93 5.25
CA LEU A 25 -11.96 -28.85 6.25
C LEU A 25 -10.75 -28.78 7.20
N LEU A 26 -10.21 -29.92 7.62
CA LEU A 26 -8.99 -29.98 8.43
C LEU A 26 -7.74 -29.55 7.63
N PHE A 27 -7.68 -29.88 6.33
CA PHE A 27 -6.57 -29.48 5.46
C PHE A 27 -6.58 -27.97 5.12
N THR A 28 -7.77 -27.36 5.01
CA THR A 28 -7.90 -25.91 4.76
C THR A 28 -7.61 -25.06 5.99
N ILE A 29 -7.91 -25.55 7.20
CA ILE A 29 -7.50 -24.90 8.46
C ILE A 29 -5.98 -24.95 8.65
N PHE A 30 -5.30 -26.00 8.16
CA PHE A 30 -3.84 -26.13 8.26
C PHE A 30 -3.06 -25.26 7.24
N SER A 31 -3.70 -24.78 6.17
CA SER A 31 -3.05 -24.03 5.08
C SER A 31 -3.05 -22.49 5.26
N THR A 32 -3.57 -21.97 6.38
CA THR A 32 -3.65 -20.52 6.65
C THR A 32 -2.92 -20.07 7.91
N ALA A 33 -1.98 -20.88 8.41
CA ALA A 33 -0.96 -20.38 9.31
C ALA A 33 -0.07 -19.40 8.53
N GLN A 34 -0.51 -18.15 8.41
CA GLN A 34 0.35 -17.03 8.08
C GLN A 34 1.40 -16.98 9.18
N VAL A 35 2.57 -17.54 8.90
CA VAL A 35 3.74 -17.30 9.73
C VAL A 35 4.12 -15.85 9.45
N PHE A 36 3.62 -14.94 10.29
CA PHE A 36 4.28 -13.66 10.44
C PHE A 36 5.70 -13.99 10.89
N ALA A 37 6.69 -13.53 10.13
CA ALA A 37 8.04 -13.45 10.66
C ALA A 37 7.98 -12.39 11.77
N GLU A 38 7.58 -12.81 12.97
CA GLU A 38 7.72 -12.00 14.16
C GLU A 38 9.21 -11.76 14.30
N ILE A 39 9.63 -10.50 14.17
CA ILE A 39 11.01 -10.11 14.40
C ILE A 39 11.23 -10.35 15.89
N PRO A 40 12.02 -11.34 16.30
CA PRO A 40 12.17 -11.61 17.72
C PRO A 40 12.83 -10.39 18.36
N HIS A 41 12.10 -9.73 19.26
CA HIS A 41 12.61 -8.59 19.98
C HIS A 41 13.44 -9.09 21.16
N TYR A 42 14.75 -8.92 21.05
CA TYR A 42 15.68 -9.22 22.12
C TYR A 42 16.14 -7.94 22.83
N MET A 43 16.23 -7.99 24.15
CA MET A 43 16.81 -6.91 24.95
C MET A 43 18.04 -7.42 25.71
N GLN A 44 19.17 -6.75 25.55
CA GLN A 44 20.34 -7.00 26.37
C GLN A 44 20.14 -6.42 27.77
N PHE A 45 20.30 -7.24 28.80
CA PHE A 45 20.28 -6.83 30.19
C PHE A 45 21.59 -7.24 30.90
N GLN A 46 22.12 -6.37 31.76
CA GLN A 46 23.34 -6.61 32.53
C GLN A 46 23.15 -6.14 33.96
N GLY A 47 23.69 -6.89 34.92
CA GLY A 47 23.56 -6.57 36.33
C GLY A 47 24.70 -7.12 37.17
N LYS A 48 24.73 -6.72 38.44
CA LYS A 48 25.66 -7.25 39.44
C LYS A 48 24.88 -7.93 40.56
N VAL A 49 25.27 -9.15 40.91
CA VAL A 49 24.77 -9.92 42.05
C VAL A 49 25.84 -9.95 43.14
N THR A 50 25.46 -9.53 44.34
CA THR A 50 26.30 -9.53 45.54
C THR A 50 25.58 -10.22 46.69
N ASP A 51 26.34 -10.63 47.70
CA ASP A 51 25.77 -11.04 48.99
C ASP A 51 25.39 -9.82 49.85
N ALA A 52 24.88 -10.08 51.07
CA ALA A 52 24.51 -9.05 52.03
C ALA A 52 25.71 -8.26 52.61
N GLN A 53 26.94 -8.63 52.24
CA GLN A 53 28.19 -7.97 52.61
C GLN A 53 28.87 -7.32 51.38
N ASP A 54 28.13 -7.13 50.27
CA ASP A 54 28.59 -6.58 48.99
C ASP A 54 29.69 -7.40 48.28
N ALA A 55 29.95 -8.64 48.74
CA ALA A 55 30.90 -9.50 48.08
C ALA A 55 30.30 -10.05 46.77
N PRO A 56 31.06 -10.03 45.66
CA PRO A 56 30.58 -10.55 44.39
C PRO A 56 30.32 -12.06 44.50
N LEU A 57 29.15 -12.48 44.03
CA LEU A 57 28.78 -13.88 43.98
C LEU A 57 29.22 -14.52 42.67
N ASN A 58 29.57 -15.81 42.70
CA ASN A 58 30.01 -16.58 41.54
C ASN A 58 29.23 -17.88 41.46
N GLY A 59 28.81 -18.25 40.24
CA GLY A 59 28.10 -19.50 40.00
C GLY A 59 26.95 -19.33 39.02
N SER A 60 26.19 -20.41 38.84
CA SER A 60 25.00 -20.42 38.00
C SER A 60 23.75 -20.17 38.85
N TYR A 61 22.98 -19.14 38.48
CA TYR A 61 21.79 -18.71 39.21
C TYR A 61 20.55 -18.76 38.33
N LYS A 62 19.44 -19.26 38.88
CA LYS A 62 18.14 -19.18 38.24
C LYS A 62 17.55 -17.80 38.49
N LEU A 63 17.51 -16.99 37.45
CA LEU A 63 17.00 -15.62 37.51
C LEU A 63 15.62 -15.56 36.87
N THR A 64 14.71 -14.83 37.50
CA THR A 64 13.41 -14.48 36.93
C THR A 64 13.35 -12.98 36.71
N PHE A 65 13.16 -12.54 35.47
CA PHE A 65 12.99 -11.14 35.10
C PHE A 65 11.51 -10.83 34.95
N ARG A 66 11.09 -9.65 35.42
CA ARG A 66 9.71 -9.19 35.28
C ARG A 66 9.68 -7.74 34.87
N ILE A 67 8.79 -7.41 33.94
CA ILE A 67 8.55 -6.04 33.48
C ILE A 67 7.18 -5.59 33.99
N TYR A 68 7.09 -4.34 34.40
CA TYR A 68 5.90 -3.67 34.94
C TYR A 68 5.68 -2.34 34.24
N ASP A 69 4.43 -1.89 34.18
CA ASP A 69 4.05 -0.56 33.73
C ASP A 69 3.77 0.43 34.88
N VAL A 70 4.09 0.01 36.12
CA VAL A 70 3.99 0.82 37.34
C VAL A 70 5.23 0.63 38.22
N GLU A 71 5.63 1.71 38.91
CA GLU A 71 6.83 1.74 39.76
C GLU A 71 6.73 0.84 41.00
N SER A 72 5.54 0.66 41.57
CA SER A 72 5.33 -0.20 42.74
C SER A 72 3.94 -0.85 42.71
N GLY A 73 3.81 -2.03 43.33
CA GLY A 73 2.58 -2.83 43.25
C GLY A 73 2.28 -3.32 41.83
N GLY A 74 1.02 -3.71 41.57
CA GLY A 74 0.62 -4.22 40.25
C GLY A 74 1.18 -5.60 39.91
N SER A 75 0.67 -6.18 38.82
CA SER A 75 1.13 -7.46 38.27
C SER A 75 2.15 -7.24 37.15
N PRO A 76 3.10 -8.17 36.95
CA PRO A 76 4.02 -8.09 35.83
C PRO A 76 3.26 -8.20 34.51
N ILE A 77 3.58 -7.32 33.56
CA ILE A 77 3.04 -7.38 32.20
C ILE A 77 3.79 -8.40 31.34
N TRP A 78 5.02 -8.73 31.75
CA TRP A 78 5.84 -9.74 31.11
C TRP A 78 6.78 -10.35 32.14
N SER A 79 7.08 -11.63 31.99
CA SER A 79 8.03 -12.34 32.85
C SER A 79 8.81 -13.38 32.06
N GLU A 80 10.09 -13.50 32.32
CA GLU A 80 10.95 -14.54 31.76
C GLU A 80 11.75 -15.20 32.88
N ARG A 81 11.67 -16.54 32.96
CA ARG A 81 12.38 -17.34 33.96
C ARG A 81 13.43 -18.18 33.26
N HIS A 82 14.69 -17.96 33.62
CA HIS A 82 15.83 -18.74 33.17
C HIS A 82 16.00 -19.97 34.05
N GLU A 83 15.17 -20.98 33.80
CA GLU A 83 15.16 -22.21 34.58
C GLU A 83 16.13 -23.27 34.05
N ASP A 84 16.03 -23.59 32.76
CA ASP A 84 16.87 -24.58 32.08
C ASP A 84 18.19 -23.99 31.56
N ASP A 85 18.21 -22.68 31.30
CA ASP A 85 19.39 -21.90 30.89
C ASP A 85 19.82 -20.96 32.01
N ALA A 86 20.27 -21.56 33.12
CA ALA A 86 20.64 -20.82 34.31
C ALA A 86 21.82 -19.88 34.04
N VAL A 87 21.69 -18.64 34.51
CA VAL A 87 22.59 -17.54 34.16
C VAL A 87 23.92 -17.69 34.89
N GLU A 88 25.01 -17.74 34.13
CA GLU A 88 26.36 -17.74 34.69
C GLU A 88 26.73 -16.33 35.19
N VAL A 89 27.11 -16.26 36.46
CA VAL A 89 27.60 -15.04 37.11
C VAL A 89 29.08 -15.22 37.42
N GLU A 90 29.91 -14.33 36.87
CA GLU A 90 31.35 -14.30 37.09
C GLU A 90 31.78 -12.94 37.67
N ASN A 91 32.53 -12.98 38.77
CA ASN A 91 32.90 -11.82 39.58
C ASN A 91 31.69 -10.94 39.96
N GLY A 92 30.55 -11.58 40.20
CA GLY A 92 29.29 -10.90 40.52
C GLY A 92 28.60 -10.26 39.33
N VAL A 93 29.10 -10.33 38.10
CA VAL A 93 28.47 -9.70 36.93
C VAL A 93 27.82 -10.76 36.04
N PHE A 94 26.66 -10.43 35.45
CA PHE A 94 26.01 -11.25 34.45
C PHE A 94 25.52 -10.43 33.25
N SER A 95 25.34 -11.11 32.12
CA SER A 95 24.81 -10.54 30.88
C SER A 95 23.81 -11.53 30.28
N VAL A 96 22.56 -11.10 30.11
CA VAL A 96 21.46 -11.95 29.64
C VAL A 96 20.73 -11.28 28.50
N LEU A 97 20.32 -12.08 27.52
CA LEU A 97 19.46 -11.64 26.42
C LEU A 97 18.01 -12.04 26.73
N LEU A 98 17.17 -11.05 27.03
CA LEU A 98 15.74 -11.23 27.29
C LEU A 98 14.97 -11.33 25.96
N GLY A 99 13.89 -12.11 25.94
CA GLY A 99 13.09 -12.41 24.75
C GLY A 99 13.36 -13.80 24.16
N GLY A 100 14.34 -14.54 24.69
CA GLY A 100 14.76 -15.85 24.20
C GLY A 100 13.90 -17.00 24.69
N VAL A 101 13.50 -16.97 25.97
CA VAL A 101 12.63 -18.00 26.58
C VAL A 101 11.17 -17.58 26.49
N ASN A 102 10.86 -16.30 26.70
CA ASN A 102 9.52 -15.74 26.52
C ASN A 102 9.60 -14.52 25.57
N PRO A 103 9.01 -14.55 24.37
CA PRO A 103 9.04 -13.43 23.44
C PRO A 103 8.65 -12.11 24.09
N LEU A 104 9.44 -11.06 23.83
CA LEU A 104 9.24 -9.73 24.43
C LEU A 104 8.43 -8.83 23.48
N ASP A 105 7.10 -8.94 23.55
CA ASP A 105 6.17 -8.13 22.74
C ASP A 105 5.60 -6.96 23.57
N ILE A 106 6.43 -5.95 23.84
CA ILE A 106 6.05 -4.73 24.56
C ILE A 106 6.42 -3.52 23.70
N ALA A 107 5.52 -2.54 23.61
CA ALA A 107 5.68 -1.37 22.76
C ALA A 107 6.75 -0.36 23.23
N PHE A 108 7.11 -0.36 24.53
CA PHE A 108 8.01 0.64 25.13
C PHE A 108 7.57 2.10 24.90
N ASP A 109 6.26 2.35 24.93
CA ASP A 109 5.61 3.63 24.62
C ASP A 109 5.29 4.52 25.85
N LYS A 110 5.56 4.00 27.05
CA LYS A 110 5.40 4.68 28.35
C LYS A 110 6.52 4.24 29.30
N PRO A 111 6.64 4.82 30.51
CA PRO A 111 7.61 4.34 31.48
C PRO A 111 7.37 2.86 31.84
N TYR A 112 8.44 2.07 31.82
CA TYR A 112 8.44 0.67 32.23
C TYR A 112 9.53 0.42 33.27
N TRP A 113 9.30 -0.56 34.13
CA TRP A 113 10.23 -0.96 35.18
C TRP A 113 10.53 -2.45 35.06
N ILE A 114 11.78 -2.82 35.34
CA ILE A 114 12.23 -4.20 35.41
C ILE A 114 12.60 -4.57 36.84
N SER A 115 12.19 -5.75 37.31
CA SER A 115 12.71 -6.38 38.52
C SER A 115 13.38 -7.70 38.19
N ILE A 116 14.24 -8.12 39.12
CA ILE A 116 14.98 -9.37 39.03
C ILE A 116 14.73 -10.11 40.33
N GLU A 117 14.36 -11.37 40.21
CA GLU A 117 14.25 -12.29 41.32
C GLU A 117 15.33 -13.36 41.19
N VAL A 118 16.15 -13.48 42.23
CA VAL A 118 17.12 -14.57 42.35
C VAL A 118 16.46 -15.71 43.12
N ASP A 119 16.43 -16.90 42.53
CA ASP A 119 15.97 -18.09 43.23
C ASP A 119 17.01 -18.49 44.28
N THR A 120 16.68 -18.38 45.57
CA THR A 120 17.56 -18.80 46.67
C THR A 120 16.93 -19.94 47.46
N ILE A 121 17.78 -20.70 48.17
CA ILE A 121 17.36 -21.84 49.00
C ILE A 121 16.32 -21.43 50.08
N ASN A 122 16.27 -20.16 50.46
CA ASN A 122 15.37 -19.62 51.49
C ASN A 122 14.18 -18.81 50.94
N GLY A 123 13.91 -18.91 49.64
CA GLY A 123 12.81 -18.21 48.98
C GLY A 123 13.28 -17.21 47.92
N ALA A 124 12.33 -16.79 47.10
CA ALA A 124 12.50 -15.78 46.06
C ALA A 124 12.76 -14.40 46.67
N ASN A 125 13.90 -13.78 46.33
CA ASN A 125 14.16 -12.39 46.66
C ASN A 125 14.05 -11.54 45.39
N GLU A 126 12.92 -10.84 45.25
CA GLU A 126 12.73 -9.83 44.21
C GLU A 126 13.44 -8.54 44.62
N MET A 127 14.34 -8.06 43.76
CA MET A 127 15.06 -6.81 43.94
C MET A 127 14.15 -5.60 43.63
N ASP A 128 14.57 -4.42 44.11
CA ASP A 128 13.88 -3.17 43.80
C ASP A 128 13.78 -2.95 42.29
N ARG A 129 12.61 -2.48 41.86
CA ARG A 129 12.32 -2.19 40.46
C ARG A 129 13.21 -1.06 39.96
N GLN A 130 13.82 -1.27 38.81
CA GLN A 130 14.61 -0.26 38.10
C GLN A 130 13.87 0.20 36.86
N MET A 131 13.87 1.51 36.59
CA MET A 131 13.27 2.04 35.37
C MET A 131 14.09 1.62 34.15
N ILE A 132 13.41 1.15 33.10
CA ILE A 132 14.02 0.89 31.80
C ILE A 132 14.19 2.23 31.09
N THR A 133 15.43 2.56 30.74
CA THR A 133 15.77 3.82 30.08
C THR A 133 16.22 3.59 28.63
N SER A 134 15.95 4.56 27.76
CA SER A 134 16.46 4.55 26.38
C SER A 134 17.98 4.77 26.31
N VAL A 135 18.61 4.21 25.29
CA VAL A 135 20.03 4.44 24.96
C VAL A 135 20.18 5.58 23.95
N ALA A 136 21.31 6.31 23.99
CA ALA A 136 21.54 7.51 23.16
C ALA A 136 21.29 7.29 21.64
N TYR A 137 21.65 6.12 21.11
CA TYR A 137 21.41 5.79 19.71
C TYR A 137 19.93 5.48 19.40
N ALA A 138 19.14 5.03 20.38
CA ALA A 138 17.71 4.75 20.20
C ALA A 138 16.88 6.05 20.10
N TYR A 139 17.30 7.15 20.76
CA TYR A 139 16.66 8.46 20.57
C TYR A 139 16.66 8.95 19.12
N LYS A 140 17.68 8.60 18.33
CA LYS A 140 17.70 8.94 16.90
C LYS A 140 16.67 8.15 16.09
N ALA A 141 16.22 7.00 16.59
CA ALA A 141 15.28 6.12 15.91
C ALA A 141 13.80 6.45 16.21
N GLU A 142 13.51 7.28 17.22
CA GLU A 142 12.15 7.72 17.60
C GLU A 142 11.40 8.41 16.45
N GLY A 143 12.11 8.93 15.44
CA GLY A 143 11.53 9.57 14.27
C GLY A 143 11.18 8.66 13.08
N LEU A 144 11.28 7.32 13.19
CA LEU A 144 11.18 6.40 12.03
C LEU A 144 9.92 5.51 11.98
N THR A 145 8.85 5.84 12.70
CA THR A 145 7.64 4.99 12.71
C THR A 145 6.82 5.02 11.42
N THR A 146 7.13 5.91 10.48
CA THR A 146 6.69 5.80 9.07
C THR A 146 7.77 6.38 8.16
N PRO A 147 7.99 5.85 6.93
CA PRO A 147 8.73 6.61 5.93
C PRO A 147 7.97 7.93 5.76
N GLU A 148 8.58 9.01 6.25
CA GLU A 148 7.98 10.33 6.36
C GLU A 148 7.81 10.90 4.96
N VAL A 149 6.76 10.47 4.27
CA VAL A 149 6.33 11.09 3.02
C VAL A 149 5.94 12.51 3.38
N PRO A 150 6.60 13.53 2.82
CA PRO A 150 6.29 14.91 3.16
C PRO A 150 4.83 15.25 2.85
N THR A 151 4.21 16.09 3.69
CA THR A 151 2.92 16.71 3.40
C THR A 151 2.93 17.35 2.01
N GLY A 152 1.87 17.12 1.24
CA GLY A 152 1.70 17.63 -0.12
C GLY A 152 2.16 16.66 -1.22
N VAL A 153 2.81 15.54 -0.89
CA VAL A 153 3.11 14.50 -1.89
C VAL A 153 1.82 13.84 -2.36
N ILE A 154 1.68 13.71 -3.67
CA ILE A 154 0.55 13.06 -4.35
C ILE A 154 1.00 11.71 -4.89
N VAL A 155 0.20 10.67 -4.64
CA VAL A 155 0.44 9.31 -5.13
C VAL A 155 -0.81 8.73 -5.79
N MET A 156 -0.61 7.71 -6.62
CA MET A 156 -1.71 6.92 -7.19
C MET A 156 -2.17 5.84 -6.20
N TRP A 157 -3.49 5.71 -6.06
CA TRP A 157 -4.17 4.80 -5.15
C TRP A 157 -5.13 3.88 -5.93
N SER A 158 -4.95 2.57 -5.77
CA SER A 158 -5.76 1.53 -6.42
C SER A 158 -6.88 0.97 -5.53
N GLY A 159 -6.86 1.28 -4.22
CA GLY A 159 -7.93 0.89 -3.31
C GLY A 159 -9.20 1.72 -3.49
N SER A 160 -10.22 1.44 -2.69
CA SER A 160 -11.46 2.22 -2.74
C SER A 160 -11.25 3.64 -2.21
N ILE A 161 -12.01 4.61 -2.72
CA ILE A 161 -12.01 5.99 -2.19
C ILE A 161 -12.50 6.02 -0.74
N ALA A 162 -13.42 5.11 -0.37
CA ALA A 162 -13.93 5.00 1.00
C ALA A 162 -12.90 4.44 1.99
N SER A 163 -11.82 3.83 1.50
CA SER A 163 -10.78 3.19 2.32
C SER A 163 -9.43 3.90 2.17
N ILE A 164 -9.42 5.19 1.83
CA ILE A 164 -8.19 5.98 1.81
C ILE A 164 -7.59 5.96 3.23
N PRO A 165 -6.30 5.62 3.39
CA PRO A 165 -5.67 5.51 4.70
C PRO A 165 -5.69 6.84 5.47
N GLU A 166 -5.64 6.73 6.80
CA GLU A 166 -5.49 7.89 7.67
C GLU A 166 -4.22 8.70 7.32
N GLY A 167 -4.32 10.03 7.41
CA GLY A 167 -3.24 10.94 7.02
C GLY A 167 -3.13 11.19 5.52
N TRP A 168 -4.03 10.63 4.71
CA TRP A 168 -4.17 10.90 3.27
C TRP A 168 -5.57 11.37 2.93
N VAL A 169 -5.69 12.18 1.88
CA VAL A 169 -6.97 12.69 1.37
C VAL A 169 -7.06 12.60 -0.14
N LEU A 170 -8.28 12.52 -0.69
CA LEU A 170 -8.50 12.56 -2.13
C LEU A 170 -8.12 13.93 -2.70
N CYS A 171 -7.47 13.94 -3.87
CA CYS A 171 -7.19 15.16 -4.63
C CYS A 171 -8.45 15.63 -5.38
N ASP A 172 -9.38 16.24 -4.65
CA ASP A 172 -10.70 16.67 -5.15
C ASP A 172 -10.94 18.19 -5.07
N GLY A 173 -9.91 18.96 -4.73
CA GLY A 173 -10.00 20.42 -4.55
C GLY A 173 -10.35 20.85 -3.13
N THR A 174 -10.65 19.91 -2.23
CA THR A 174 -10.88 20.18 -0.81
C THR A 174 -9.59 20.02 0.01
N ASN A 175 -9.58 20.50 1.26
CA ASN A 175 -8.43 20.35 2.18
C ASN A 175 -7.10 20.88 1.62
N GLY A 176 -7.14 21.88 0.72
CA GLY A 176 -5.95 22.43 0.08
C GLY A 176 -5.33 21.55 -1.01
N THR A 177 -5.98 20.44 -1.37
CA THR A 177 -5.55 19.57 -2.48
C THR A 177 -5.88 20.20 -3.84
N PRO A 178 -5.14 19.88 -4.92
CA PRO A 178 -5.63 20.10 -6.27
C PRO A 178 -6.78 19.15 -6.60
N ASP A 179 -7.71 19.55 -7.46
CA ASP A 179 -8.71 18.63 -8.02
C ASP A 179 -8.12 17.90 -9.23
N LEU A 180 -7.78 16.62 -9.07
CA LEU A 180 -7.15 15.77 -10.09
C LEU A 180 -8.10 14.70 -10.65
N ARG A 181 -9.38 14.74 -10.30
CA ARG A 181 -10.38 13.81 -10.84
C ARG A 181 -10.53 14.02 -12.33
N ASP A 182 -10.52 12.92 -13.08
CA ASP A 182 -10.61 12.89 -14.55
C ASP A 182 -9.54 13.74 -15.26
N ARG A 183 -8.37 13.92 -14.63
CA ARG A 183 -7.24 14.65 -15.22
C ARG A 183 -6.08 13.74 -15.57
N PHE A 184 -5.46 14.04 -16.72
CA PHE A 184 -4.17 13.49 -17.07
C PHE A 184 -3.05 14.37 -16.51
N ILE A 185 -2.06 13.75 -15.87
CA ILE A 185 -0.94 14.47 -15.26
C ILE A 185 0.11 14.81 -16.31
N VAL A 186 0.53 16.07 -16.31
CA VAL A 186 1.60 16.58 -17.17
C VAL A 186 2.70 17.15 -16.28
N GLY A 187 3.95 16.82 -16.57
CA GLY A 187 5.10 17.39 -15.87
C GLY A 187 5.10 18.91 -15.97
N ALA A 188 5.27 19.58 -14.82
CA ALA A 188 5.35 21.03 -14.77
C ALA A 188 6.61 21.54 -15.47
N ARG A 189 6.49 22.68 -16.15
CA ARG A 189 7.64 23.38 -16.75
C ARG A 189 8.26 24.36 -15.76
N GLN A 190 7.41 25.06 -15.02
CA GLN A 190 7.80 26.10 -14.07
C GLN A 190 6.68 26.31 -13.06
N ASP A 191 7.03 26.96 -11.96
CA ASP A 191 6.07 27.41 -10.97
C ASP A 191 5.90 28.93 -11.08
N ASP A 192 4.69 29.40 -10.78
CA ASP A 192 4.34 30.82 -10.72
C ASP A 192 3.44 31.04 -9.51
N GLY A 193 3.95 31.76 -8.50
CA GLY A 193 3.25 31.94 -7.22
C GLY A 193 3.05 30.64 -6.42
N GLY A 194 3.97 29.67 -6.54
CA GLY A 194 3.85 28.35 -5.90
C GLY A 194 2.90 27.38 -6.61
N VAL A 195 2.34 27.79 -7.76
CA VAL A 195 1.47 26.95 -8.58
C VAL A 195 2.25 26.44 -9.78
N ALA A 196 2.35 25.12 -9.88
CA ALA A 196 2.98 24.44 -11.01
C ALA A 196 2.18 24.64 -12.30
N LYS A 197 2.87 25.06 -13.38
CA LYS A 197 2.29 25.34 -14.70
C LYS A 197 3.03 24.61 -15.81
N THR A 198 2.28 24.26 -16.86
CA THR A 198 2.80 23.72 -18.12
C THR A 198 2.57 24.69 -19.27
N LYS A 199 3.34 24.55 -20.37
CA LYS A 199 3.20 25.35 -21.60
C LYS A 199 2.77 24.50 -22.79
N VAL A 200 2.17 23.33 -22.56
CA VAL A 200 1.75 22.40 -23.63
C VAL A 200 0.76 23.04 -24.61
N LYS A 201 -0.20 23.85 -24.13
CA LYS A 201 -1.13 24.63 -24.98
C LYS A 201 -0.56 25.99 -25.41
N GLY A 202 0.76 26.18 -25.41
CA GLY A 202 1.44 27.41 -25.87
C GLY A 202 1.44 28.58 -24.88
N THR A 203 0.57 28.58 -23.87
CA THR A 203 0.56 29.53 -22.74
C THR A 203 0.73 28.80 -21.41
N LEU A 204 1.20 29.51 -20.38
CA LEU A 204 1.38 28.92 -19.05
C LEU A 204 0.02 28.71 -18.40
N GLN A 205 -0.35 27.45 -18.22
CA GLN A 205 -1.63 27.05 -17.65
C GLN A 205 -1.40 25.91 -16.65
N GLN A 206 -2.25 25.85 -15.62
CA GLN A 206 -2.24 24.77 -14.64
C GLN A 206 -3.03 23.56 -15.15
N THR A 207 -4.05 23.80 -15.97
CA THR A 207 -4.94 22.77 -16.54
C THR A 207 -5.25 23.09 -17.99
N GLY A 208 -5.56 22.07 -18.79
CA GLY A 208 -6.01 22.20 -20.17
C GLY A 208 -6.38 20.83 -20.73
N GLY A 209 -6.54 20.76 -22.05
CA GLY A 209 -6.97 19.55 -22.73
C GLY A 209 -8.49 19.53 -22.98
N GLU A 210 -8.90 18.60 -23.84
CA GLU A 210 -10.27 18.41 -24.32
C GLU A 210 -10.51 16.89 -24.38
N HIS A 211 -11.64 16.43 -23.83
CA HIS A 211 -12.07 15.02 -23.91
C HIS A 211 -12.49 14.67 -25.33
N GLU A 212 -13.33 15.50 -25.94
CA GLU A 212 -13.68 15.42 -27.35
C GLU A 212 -13.25 16.69 -28.06
N HIS A 213 -12.85 16.55 -29.32
CA HIS A 213 -12.47 17.67 -30.17
C HIS A 213 -13.31 17.67 -31.45
N MET A 214 -13.86 18.84 -31.80
CA MET A 214 -14.55 19.08 -33.05
C MET A 214 -13.65 19.90 -33.96
N LEU A 215 -13.36 19.37 -35.16
CA LEU A 215 -12.51 20.05 -36.13
C LEU A 215 -13.08 21.42 -36.50
N THR A 216 -12.21 22.43 -36.46
CA THR A 216 -12.51 23.78 -36.93
C THR A 216 -12.14 23.94 -38.40
N ILE A 217 -12.69 24.98 -39.03
CA ILE A 217 -12.30 25.36 -40.41
C ILE A 217 -10.80 25.62 -40.52
N ALA A 218 -10.16 26.15 -39.47
CA ALA A 218 -8.72 26.39 -39.45
C ALA A 218 -7.87 25.11 -39.39
N GLU A 219 -8.46 24.00 -38.94
CA GLU A 219 -7.80 22.69 -38.85
C GLU A 219 -8.02 21.82 -40.10
N MET A 220 -8.90 22.24 -41.02
CA MET A 220 -9.07 21.56 -42.30
C MET A 220 -7.95 21.91 -43.29
N PRO A 221 -7.27 20.92 -43.88
CA PRO A 221 -6.31 21.18 -44.95
C PRO A 221 -6.97 21.90 -46.14
N ALA A 222 -6.25 22.88 -46.72
CA ALA A 222 -6.66 23.54 -47.94
C ALA A 222 -6.78 22.50 -49.08
N HIS A 223 -7.94 22.43 -49.71
CA HIS A 223 -8.20 21.51 -50.80
C HIS A 223 -9.00 22.20 -51.92
N ALA A 224 -8.83 21.72 -53.14
CA ALA A 224 -9.53 22.19 -54.32
C ALA A 224 -9.89 21.00 -55.21
N HIS A 225 -10.99 21.11 -55.96
CA HIS A 225 -11.44 20.09 -56.90
C HIS A 225 -11.48 20.66 -58.33
N THR A 226 -10.98 19.87 -59.27
CA THR A 226 -11.01 20.19 -60.71
C THR A 226 -11.93 19.19 -61.40
N ILE A 227 -12.96 19.67 -62.08
CA ILE A 227 -13.81 18.84 -62.93
C ILE A 227 -13.34 19.04 -64.38
N THR A 228 -12.81 17.99 -65.00
CA THR A 228 -12.38 18.01 -66.42
C THR A 228 -13.52 17.49 -67.29
N GLY A 229 -14.24 18.39 -67.95
CA GLY A 229 -15.19 18.01 -69.01
C GLY A 229 -14.45 17.62 -70.29
N VAL A 230 -14.59 16.38 -70.77
CA VAL A 230 -14.10 15.97 -72.09
C VAL A 230 -15.13 16.30 -73.17
N SER A 231 -14.87 17.33 -73.97
CA SER A 231 -15.55 17.53 -75.24
C SER A 231 -14.78 16.85 -76.37
N GLY A 232 -15.02 15.56 -76.61
CA GLY A 232 -14.45 14.84 -77.76
C GLY A 232 -15.34 14.93 -79.00
N ARG A 233 -14.86 15.52 -80.11
CA ARG A 233 -15.46 15.32 -81.45
C ARG A 233 -14.84 14.08 -82.11
N PRO A 234 -15.61 13.12 -82.64
CA PRO A 234 -15.07 12.16 -83.59
C PRO A 234 -14.73 12.87 -84.92
N ALA A 235 -13.59 12.50 -85.52
CA ALA A 235 -13.15 13.04 -86.80
C ALA A 235 -14.12 12.62 -87.92
N GLY A 236 -14.89 13.57 -88.46
CA GLY A 236 -15.69 13.37 -89.68
C GLY A 236 -17.17 13.81 -89.66
N GLY A 237 -17.70 14.43 -88.60
CA GLY A 237 -19.11 14.82 -88.50
C GLY A 237 -19.39 16.34 -88.62
N TYR A 238 -20.49 16.69 -89.33
CA TYR A 238 -21.04 18.04 -89.51
C TYR A 238 -21.20 18.81 -88.20
N LEU A 239 -20.97 20.13 -88.26
CA LEU A 239 -21.10 21.06 -87.15
C LEU A 239 -22.58 21.24 -86.74
N ALA A 240 -23.01 20.59 -85.66
CA ALA A 240 -24.04 21.20 -84.82
C ALA A 240 -23.35 22.35 -84.08
N CYS A 241 -23.82 23.58 -84.25
CA CYS A 241 -23.43 24.64 -83.34
C CYS A 241 -23.77 24.16 -81.92
N ILE A 242 -22.75 23.91 -81.11
CA ILE A 242 -22.95 23.89 -79.66
C ILE A 242 -23.25 25.34 -79.34
N THR A 243 -24.54 25.69 -79.28
CA THR A 243 -24.95 26.89 -78.55
C THR A 243 -24.35 26.78 -77.14
N SER A 244 -24.20 27.90 -76.44
CA SER A 244 -23.75 27.94 -75.03
C SER A 244 -24.44 26.95 -74.08
N ASP A 245 -25.48 26.27 -74.56
CA ASP A 245 -26.47 25.48 -73.88
C ASP A 245 -26.10 23.97 -73.81
N GLN A 246 -24.96 23.54 -74.37
CA GLN A 246 -24.42 22.17 -74.18
C GLN A 246 -23.02 22.10 -73.54
N LEU A 247 -22.58 23.14 -72.82
CA LEU A 247 -21.49 22.94 -71.86
C LEU A 247 -22.03 22.08 -70.70
N PRO A 248 -21.29 21.04 -70.22
CA PRO A 248 -21.70 20.37 -69.00
C PRO A 248 -21.83 21.41 -67.90
N SER A 249 -23.03 21.56 -67.35
CA SER A 249 -23.29 22.47 -66.23
C SER A 249 -22.26 22.20 -65.12
N PRO A 250 -21.67 23.23 -64.49
CA PRO A 250 -20.85 23.03 -63.31
C PRO A 250 -21.63 22.19 -62.29
N GLY A 251 -21.13 21.00 -61.99
CA GLY A 251 -21.71 20.12 -60.99
C GLY A 251 -21.10 20.44 -59.64
N THR A 252 -21.91 20.86 -58.68
CA THR A 252 -21.50 20.92 -57.27
C THR A 252 -21.66 19.53 -56.65
N SER A 253 -20.65 19.06 -55.92
CA SER A 253 -20.83 17.88 -55.08
C SER A 253 -21.84 18.16 -53.97
N SER A 254 -22.53 17.12 -53.49
CA SER A 254 -23.28 17.20 -52.24
C SER A 254 -22.34 17.38 -51.05
N SER A 255 -22.83 17.98 -49.97
CA SER A 255 -22.11 18.01 -48.69
C SER A 255 -22.10 16.61 -48.06
N THR A 256 -20.94 16.20 -47.55
CA THR A 256 -20.75 15.00 -46.74
C THR A 256 -19.91 15.37 -45.52
N GLY A 257 -20.25 14.80 -44.35
CA GLY A 257 -19.66 15.17 -43.06
C GLY A 257 -20.76 15.66 -42.10
N GLY A 258 -20.53 15.50 -40.79
CA GLY A 258 -21.48 15.91 -39.75
C GLY A 258 -20.87 16.81 -38.67
N ASP A 259 -19.59 17.17 -38.82
CA ASP A 259 -18.82 18.00 -37.88
C ASP A 259 -19.05 17.60 -36.40
N GLN A 260 -19.16 16.30 -36.14
CA GLN A 260 -19.34 15.82 -34.77
C GLN A 260 -17.97 15.75 -34.07
N PRO A 261 -17.89 16.06 -32.77
CA PRO A 261 -16.69 15.84 -31.99
C PRO A 261 -16.24 14.37 -32.05
N HIS A 262 -14.93 14.16 -31.96
CA HIS A 262 -14.35 12.83 -31.81
C HIS A 262 -13.59 12.71 -30.49
N GLU A 263 -13.58 11.51 -29.93
CA GLU A 263 -12.81 11.15 -28.75
C GLU A 263 -11.32 11.48 -28.96
N ASN A 264 -10.70 12.07 -27.94
CA ASN A 264 -9.30 12.47 -27.93
C ASN A 264 -8.52 11.81 -26.78
N CYS A 265 -9.17 10.99 -25.96
CA CYS A 265 -8.51 10.21 -24.92
C CYS A 265 -7.84 8.94 -25.48
N PRO A 266 -6.55 8.71 -25.18
CA PRO A 266 -5.94 7.40 -25.38
C PRO A 266 -6.54 6.37 -24.41
N PRO A 267 -6.34 5.05 -24.65
CA PRO A 267 -6.75 4.03 -23.69
C PRO A 267 -6.20 4.30 -22.28
N PHE A 268 -7.07 4.28 -21.27
CA PHE A 268 -6.71 4.62 -19.89
C PHE A 268 -7.23 3.60 -18.86
N TYR A 269 -6.64 3.64 -17.67
CA TYR A 269 -7.08 2.89 -16.49
C TYR A 269 -7.20 3.87 -15.32
N ALA A 270 -8.33 3.84 -14.61
CA ALA A 270 -8.62 4.81 -13.55
C ALA A 270 -8.01 4.38 -12.21
N LEU A 271 -7.22 5.28 -11.61
CA LEU A 271 -6.74 5.22 -10.24
C LEU A 271 -7.11 6.54 -9.54
N ALA A 272 -7.27 6.51 -8.22
CA ALA A 272 -7.45 7.73 -7.44
C ALA A 272 -6.11 8.42 -7.22
N PHE A 273 -6.09 9.75 -7.18
CA PHE A 273 -4.95 10.51 -6.68
C PHE A 273 -5.22 10.92 -5.23
N ILE A 274 -4.30 10.57 -4.33
CA ILE A 274 -4.39 10.95 -2.91
C ILE A 274 -3.16 11.75 -2.49
N MET A 275 -3.35 12.71 -1.59
CA MET A 275 -2.30 13.61 -1.09
C MET A 275 -2.07 13.38 0.41
N LYS A 276 -0.81 13.35 0.82
CA LYS A 276 -0.43 13.30 2.23
C LYS A 276 -0.74 14.63 2.89
N LEU A 277 -1.48 14.62 4.00
CA LEU A 277 -1.64 15.77 4.90
C LEU A 277 -0.50 15.86 5.91
#